data_AF-A0A5D0PTQ3-F1
#
_entry.id   AF-A0A5D0PTQ3-F1
#
_cell.length_a   1.000
_cell.length_b   1.000
_cell.length_c   1.000
_cell.angle_alpha   90.00
_cell.angle_beta   90.00
_cell.angle_gamma   90.00
#
_symmetry.space_group_name_H-M   'P 1'
#
loop_
_entity.id
_entity.type
_entity.pdbx_description
1 polymer ?
#
loop_
_entity_poly.entity_id
_entity_poly.type
_entity_poly.pdbx_seq_one_letter_code
_entity_poly.pdbx_strand_id
1 'polypeptide(L)'
;MAAPSTPPTRQSRTIFICEYLADEELRREIGEGLNVVENFNPASKDLFYGKAGDLTGDNREHAEVSALALHLLAAAIAYLNTHLIQMVLRDPAWTKRLSPADRRGLTALFRSHLNLYNRFELDMNRHLELGFAACPPP
;
A
#
# COMPACT_ATOMS: atom_id res chain seq x y z
N MET A 1 30.10 -0.79 5.75
CA MET A 1 29.74 0.57 5.32
C MET A 1 30.09 0.70 3.83
N ALA A 2 29.16 0.34 2.95
CA ALA A 2 29.32 0.47 1.49
C ALA A 2 28.78 1.85 1.05
N ALA A 3 29.42 2.42 0.03
CA ALA A 3 29.49 3.85 -0.31
C ALA A 3 28.14 4.57 -0.57
N PRO A 4 28.10 5.92 -0.47
CA PRO A 4 27.06 6.70 -1.12
C PRO A 4 27.20 6.56 -2.64
N SER A 5 26.14 6.10 -3.31
CA SER A 5 26.06 6.06 -4.77
C SER A 5 26.17 7.47 -5.34
N THR A 6 27.17 7.73 -6.18
CA THR A 6 27.32 8.99 -6.93
C THR A 6 26.01 9.34 -7.66
N PRO A 7 25.51 10.58 -7.60
CA PRO A 7 24.26 10.94 -8.26
C PRO A 7 24.36 10.75 -9.78
N PRO A 8 23.26 10.35 -10.45
CA PRO A 8 23.27 10.03 -11.87
C PRO A 8 23.65 11.25 -12.71
N THR A 9 24.63 11.06 -13.59
CA THR A 9 25.14 12.06 -14.53
C THR A 9 24.07 12.46 -15.55
N ARG A 10 24.21 13.64 -16.16
CA ARG A 10 23.30 14.10 -17.23
C ARG A 10 23.14 13.06 -18.35
N GLN A 11 24.23 12.39 -18.73
CA GLN A 11 24.21 11.36 -19.76
C GLN A 11 23.35 10.15 -19.35
N SER A 12 23.52 9.64 -18.12
CA SER A 12 22.71 8.53 -17.61
C SER A 12 21.21 8.85 -17.57
N ARG A 13 20.83 10.08 -17.19
CA ARG A 13 19.43 10.52 -17.20
C ARG A 13 18.85 10.58 -18.60
N THR A 14 19.61 11.11 -19.56
CA THR A 14 19.17 11.15 -20.96
C THR A 14 18.97 9.75 -21.52
N ILE A 15 19.91 8.82 -21.27
CA ILE A 15 19.79 7.43 -21.71
C ILE A 15 18.53 6.80 -21.12
N PHE A 16 18.32 6.91 -19.80
CA PHE A 16 17.13 6.40 -19.15
C PHE A 16 15.83 6.98 -19.73
N ILE A 17 15.78 8.29 -20.02
CA ILE A 17 14.59 8.91 -20.64
C ILE A 17 14.35 8.33 -22.04
N CYS A 18 15.40 8.15 -22.84
CA CYS A 18 15.28 7.52 -24.16
C CYS A 18 14.76 6.09 -24.06
N GLU A 19 15.28 5.29 -23.13
CA GLU A 19 14.81 3.92 -22.86
C GLU A 19 13.36 3.92 -22.40
N TYR A 20 13.01 4.77 -21.42
CA TYR A 20 11.65 4.95 -20.94
C TYR A 20 10.66 5.34 -22.04
N LEU A 21 11.05 6.20 -22.99
CA LEU A 21 10.21 6.60 -24.11
C LEU A 21 10.12 5.53 -25.20
N ALA A 22 11.17 4.72 -25.38
CA ALA A 22 11.20 3.67 -26.40
C ALA A 22 10.44 2.41 -25.97
N ASP A 23 10.40 2.09 -24.68
CA ASP A 23 9.87 0.84 -24.15
C ASP A 23 8.55 1.05 -23.40
N GLU A 24 7.46 0.45 -23.89
CA GLU A 24 6.16 0.49 -23.20
C GLU A 24 6.12 -0.39 -21.95
N GLU A 25 6.81 -1.52 -21.94
CA GLU A 25 6.86 -2.44 -20.81
C GLU A 25 7.54 -1.77 -19.61
N LEU A 26 8.68 -1.13 -19.85
CA LEU A 26 9.37 -0.31 -18.84
C LEU A 26 8.48 0.81 -18.27
N ARG A 27 7.68 1.48 -19.11
CA ARG A 27 6.73 2.49 -18.63
C ARG A 27 5.65 1.89 -17.74
N ARG A 28 5.12 0.73 -18.10
CA ARG A 28 4.09 0.04 -17.31
C ARG A 28 4.65 -0.39 -15.96
N GLU A 29 5.84 -0.99 -15.94
CA GLU A 29 6.52 -1.38 -14.69
C GLU A 29 6.73 -0.17 -13.76
N ILE A 30 7.29 0.92 -14.30
CA ILE A 30 7.50 2.16 -13.52
C ILE A 30 6.17 2.74 -13.04
N GLY A 31 5.15 2.74 -13.89
CA GLY A 31 3.80 3.22 -13.54
C GLY A 31 3.15 2.38 -12.43
N GLU A 32 3.29 1.06 -12.48
CA GLU A 32 2.82 0.15 -11.44
C GLU A 32 3.54 0.41 -10.11
N GLY A 33 4.88 0.56 -10.15
CA GLY A 33 5.68 0.91 -8.97
C GLY A 33 5.30 2.27 -8.38
N LEU A 34 5.14 3.30 -9.22
CA LEU A 34 4.71 4.63 -8.80
C LEU A 34 3.32 4.61 -8.18
N ASN A 35 2.37 3.89 -8.77
CA ASN A 35 1.01 3.78 -8.24
C ASN A 35 0.99 3.23 -6.81
N VAL A 36 1.92 2.34 -6.45
CA VAL A 36 2.07 1.86 -5.07
C VAL A 36 2.59 2.98 -4.16
N VAL A 37 3.70 3.61 -4.54
CA VAL A 37 4.36 4.64 -3.70
C VAL A 37 3.50 5.90 -3.56
N GLU A 38 2.84 6.34 -4.63
CA GLU A 38 1.96 7.51 -4.65
C GLU A 38 0.70 7.30 -3.83
N ASN A 39 0.17 6.07 -3.76
CA ASN A 39 -0.93 5.76 -2.85
C ASN A 39 -0.46 5.59 -1.40
N PHE A 40 0.73 5.03 -1.20
CA PHE A 40 1.31 4.72 0.11
C PHE A 40 1.81 5.97 0.85
N ASN A 41 2.42 6.95 0.17
CA ASN A 41 3.01 8.12 0.82
C ASN A 41 1.97 9.00 1.53
N PRO A 42 0.84 9.37 0.89
CA PRO A 42 -0.27 10.00 1.58
C PRO A 42 -0.83 9.10 2.68
N ALA A 43 -0.91 7.77 2.45
CA ALA A 43 -1.40 6.83 3.46
C ALA A 43 -0.60 6.83 4.74
N SER A 44 0.72 6.82 4.58
CA SER A 44 1.66 6.86 5.67
C SER A 44 1.51 8.14 6.48
N LYS A 45 1.30 9.28 5.82
CA LYS A 45 1.04 10.56 6.50
C LYS A 45 -0.30 10.58 7.23
N ASP A 46 -1.35 10.04 6.61
CA ASP A 46 -2.68 10.02 7.21
C ASP A 46 -2.73 9.10 8.45
N LEU A 47 -2.05 7.96 8.37
CA LEU A 47 -1.96 6.94 9.42
C LEU A 47 -1.02 7.34 10.55
N PHE A 48 0.09 7.98 10.21
CA PHE A 48 1.11 8.46 11.14
C PHE A 48 0.89 9.96 11.46
N TYR A 49 -0.34 10.28 11.87
CA TYR A 49 -0.78 11.64 12.16
C TYR A 49 -0.40 12.12 13.57
N GLY A 50 -0.22 13.43 13.73
CA GLY A 50 -0.04 14.09 15.04
C GLY A 50 1.43 14.34 15.42
N LYS A 51 1.67 14.90 16.62
CA LYS A 51 3.02 15.30 17.08
C LYS A 51 4.02 14.15 17.23
N ALA A 52 3.54 12.92 17.44
CA ALA A 52 4.39 11.72 17.45
C ALA A 52 4.71 11.19 16.04
N GLY A 53 4.08 11.78 15.01
CA GLY A 53 4.28 11.45 13.60
C GLY A 53 5.56 12.03 13.00
N ASP A 54 6.12 13.07 13.63
CA ASP A 54 7.36 13.70 13.19
C ASP A 54 8.57 12.88 13.68
N LEU A 55 9.19 12.15 12.76
CA LEU A 55 10.45 11.41 12.97
C LEU A 55 11.66 12.37 13.00
N THR A 56 11.55 13.52 13.67
CA THR A 56 12.53 14.62 13.64
C THR A 56 13.48 14.64 14.84
N GLY A 57 13.43 13.63 15.71
CA GLY A 57 14.29 13.52 16.89
C GLY A 57 15.64 12.82 16.62
N ASP A 58 16.62 13.07 17.49
CA ASP A 58 17.98 12.47 17.45
C ASP A 58 17.99 10.97 17.80
N ASN A 59 16.83 10.40 18.13
CA ASN A 59 16.67 8.99 18.48
C ASN A 59 16.36 8.15 17.23
N ARG A 60 17.42 7.71 16.57
CA ARG A 60 17.38 6.84 15.40
C ARG A 60 16.60 5.53 15.66
N GLU A 61 16.74 4.92 16.83
CA GLU A 61 16.03 3.68 17.16
C GLU A 61 14.51 3.90 17.20
N HIS A 62 14.04 4.99 17.80
CA HIS A 62 12.62 5.35 17.75
C HIS A 62 12.11 5.58 16.33
N ALA A 63 12.93 6.21 15.47
CA ALA A 63 12.57 6.42 14.08
C ALA A 63 12.45 5.10 13.31
N GLU A 64 13.39 4.18 13.53
CA GLU A 64 13.38 2.85 12.93
C GLU A 64 12.17 2.02 13.38
N VAL A 65 11.88 1.96 14.68
CA VAL A 65 10.72 1.23 15.22
C VAL A 65 9.41 1.82 14.70
N SER A 66 9.29 3.14 14.64
CA SER A 66 8.10 3.82 14.13
C SER A 66 7.88 3.52 12.64
N ALA A 67 8.94 3.55 11.83
CA ALA A 67 8.89 3.19 10.42
C ALA A 67 8.45 1.73 10.22
N LEU A 68 9.00 0.80 11.00
CA LEU A 68 8.63 -0.63 10.94
C LEU A 68 7.18 -0.86 11.38
N ALA A 69 6.73 -0.22 12.46
CA ALA A 69 5.35 -0.31 12.93
C ALA A 69 4.37 0.24 11.88
N LEU A 70 4.71 1.36 11.24
CA LEU A 70 3.93 1.94 10.16
C LEU A 70 3.85 1.00 8.94
N HIS A 71 4.97 0.38 8.57
CA HIS A 71 5.00 -0.60 7.49
C HIS A 71 4.13 -1.83 7.80
N LEU A 72 4.21 -2.34 9.02
CA LEU A 72 3.40 -3.48 9.46
C LEU A 72 1.90 -3.14 9.38
N LEU A 73 1.50 -1.96 9.86
CA LEU A 73 0.12 -1.52 9.83
C LEU A 73 -0.39 -1.31 8.40
N ALA A 74 0.42 -0.70 7.53
CA ALA A 74 0.07 -0.53 6.13
C ALA A 74 -0.06 -1.89 5.40
N ALA A 75 0.83 -2.85 5.68
CA ALA A 75 0.76 -4.19 5.14
C ALA A 75 -0.51 -4.93 5.63
N ALA A 76 -0.88 -4.78 6.89
CA ALA A 76 -2.10 -5.36 7.45
C ALA A 76 -3.37 -4.77 6.79
N ILE A 77 -3.40 -3.45 6.56
CA ILE A 77 -4.50 -2.80 5.83
C ILE A 77 -4.58 -3.32 4.40
N ALA A 78 -3.46 -3.39 3.67
CA ALA A 78 -3.44 -3.89 2.31
C ALA A 78 -3.90 -5.36 2.22
N TYR A 79 -3.53 -6.17 3.21
CA TYR A 79 -3.99 -7.55 3.34
C TYR A 79 -5.51 -7.64 3.53
N LEU A 80 -6.07 -6.88 4.48
CA LEU A 80 -7.52 -6.82 4.71
C LEU A 80 -8.27 -6.33 3.47
N ASN A 81 -7.77 -5.29 2.80
CA ASN A 81 -8.34 -4.77 1.56
C ASN A 81 -8.35 -5.80 0.43
N THR A 82 -7.26 -6.57 0.30
CA THR A 82 -7.18 -7.66 -0.67
C THR A 82 -8.27 -8.70 -0.40
N HIS A 83 -8.44 -9.05 0.88
CA HIS A 83 -9.46 -10.02 1.29
C HIS A 83 -10.89 -9.51 1.05
N LEU A 84 -11.16 -8.24 1.36
CA LEU A 84 -12.43 -7.58 1.07
C LEU A 84 -12.75 -7.58 -0.43
N ILE A 85 -11.76 -7.28 -1.28
CA ILE A 85 -11.92 -7.38 -2.75
C ILE A 85 -12.25 -8.81 -3.14
N GLN A 86 -11.50 -9.80 -2.64
CA GLN A 86 -11.74 -11.20 -2.96
C GLN A 86 -13.15 -11.65 -2.56
N MET A 87 -13.67 -11.19 -1.41
CA MET A 87 -15.05 -11.46 -0.99
C MET A 87 -16.07 -10.88 -1.97
N VAL A 88 -15.90 -9.64 -2.41
CA VAL A 88 -16.79 -9.00 -3.41
C VAL A 88 -16.71 -9.73 -4.75
N LEU A 89 -15.51 -10.14 -5.18
CA LEU A 89 -15.30 -10.83 -6.46
C LEU A 89 -15.87 -12.26 -6.48
N ARG A 90 -16.15 -12.88 -5.33
CA ARG A 90 -16.82 -14.18 -5.24
C ARG A 90 -18.29 -14.11 -5.65
N ASP A 91 -18.92 -12.94 -5.55
CA ASP A 91 -20.30 -12.75 -6.00
C ASP A 91 -20.36 -12.71 -7.54
N PRO A 92 -21.10 -13.64 -8.19
CA PRO A 92 -21.23 -13.70 -9.65
C PRO A 92 -21.78 -12.42 -10.29
N ALA A 93 -22.52 -11.60 -9.54
CA ALA A 93 -23.02 -10.32 -10.00
C ALA A 93 -21.86 -9.36 -10.35
N TRP A 94 -20.78 -9.37 -9.56
CA TRP A 94 -19.60 -8.54 -9.81
C TRP A 94 -18.69 -9.13 -10.88
N THR A 95 -18.56 -10.46 -10.93
CA THR A 95 -17.74 -11.13 -11.95
C THR A 95 -18.20 -10.79 -13.37
N LYS A 96 -19.52 -10.64 -13.58
CA LYS A 96 -20.14 -10.30 -14.88
C LYS A 96 -20.11 -8.80 -15.21
N ARG A 97 -19.90 -7.92 -14.21
CA ARG A 97 -19.89 -6.46 -14.39
C ARG A 97 -18.50 -5.91 -14.70
N LEU A 98 -17.44 -6.55 -14.21
CA LEU A 98 -16.07 -6.08 -14.38
C LEU A 98 -15.53 -6.39 -15.78
N SER A 99 -15.19 -5.34 -16.52
CA SER A 99 -14.46 -5.43 -17.78
C SER A 99 -12.98 -5.78 -17.54
N PRO A 100 -12.24 -6.19 -18.60
CA PRO A 100 -10.78 -6.36 -18.50
C PRO A 100 -10.05 -5.09 -18.05
N ALA A 101 -10.56 -3.90 -18.37
CA ALA A 101 -9.99 -2.64 -17.93
C ALA A 101 -10.17 -2.44 -16.42
N ASP A 102 -11.36 -2.74 -15.89
CA ASP A 102 -11.64 -2.62 -14.46
C ASP A 102 -10.77 -3.57 -13.64
N ARG A 103 -10.57 -4.80 -14.14
CA ARG A 103 -9.69 -5.79 -13.49
C ARG A 103 -8.24 -5.33 -13.39
N ARG A 104 -7.74 -4.59 -14.39
CA ARG A 104 -6.40 -3.98 -14.34
C ARG A 104 -6.31 -2.81 -13.37
N GLY A 105 -7.42 -2.11 -13.13
CA GLY A 105 -7.50 -0.99 -12.19
C GLY A 105 -7.73 -1.40 -10.73
N LEU A 106 -7.92 -2.68 -10.43
CA LEU A 106 -8.11 -3.14 -9.06
C LEU A 106 -6.84 -2.93 -8.25
N THR A 107 -6.98 -2.23 -7.13
CA THR A 107 -5.90 -1.98 -6.17
C THR A 107 -6.39 -2.25 -4.77
N ALA A 108 -5.53 -2.83 -3.93
CA ALA A 108 -5.79 -3.04 -2.50
C ALA A 108 -5.40 -1.82 -1.64
N LEU A 109 -4.99 -0.71 -2.25
CA LEU A 109 -4.45 0.46 -1.54
C LEU A 109 -5.50 1.55 -1.23
N PHE A 110 -6.78 1.25 -1.41
CA PHE A 110 -7.87 2.19 -1.10
C PHE A 110 -8.10 2.32 0.41
N ARG A 111 -8.50 3.51 0.85
CA ARG A 111 -8.59 3.85 2.30
C ARG A 111 -9.85 4.63 2.67
N SER A 112 -10.79 4.79 1.74
CA SER A 112 -12.04 5.54 1.94
C SER A 112 -12.95 4.97 3.04
N HIS A 113 -12.79 3.70 3.40
CA HIS A 113 -13.56 3.03 4.45
C HIS A 113 -12.86 3.08 5.82
N LEU A 114 -11.65 3.60 5.91
CA LEU A 114 -10.91 3.70 7.17
C LEU A 114 -11.35 4.94 7.93
N ASN A 115 -11.63 4.75 9.22
CA ASN A 115 -11.92 5.83 10.14
C ASN A 115 -10.65 6.24 10.91
N LEU A 116 -9.90 7.21 10.38
CA LEU A 116 -8.60 7.61 10.92
C LEU A 116 -8.67 8.62 12.07
N TYR A 117 -9.72 9.44 12.12
CA TYR A 117 -9.78 10.61 13.02
C TYR A 117 -10.98 10.62 13.98
N ASN A 118 -11.97 9.74 13.82
CA ASN A 118 -13.10 9.72 14.74
C ASN A 118 -12.91 8.71 15.88
N ARG A 119 -13.75 8.86 16.90
CA ARG A 119 -13.90 7.90 17.99
C ARG A 119 -14.29 6.53 17.43
N PHE A 120 -13.53 5.51 17.79
CA PHE A 120 -13.84 4.12 17.53
C PHE A 120 -14.25 3.47 18.86
N GLU A 121 -15.48 2.96 18.92
CA GLU A 121 -15.93 2.13 20.04
C GLU A 121 -15.51 0.69 19.75
N LEU A 122 -14.49 0.23 20.45
CA LEU A 122 -13.96 -1.12 20.31
C LEU A 122 -14.91 -2.10 21.01
N ASP A 123 -15.64 -2.88 20.22
CA ASP A 123 -16.33 -4.07 20.68
C ASP A 123 -15.50 -5.31 20.32
N MET A 124 -14.89 -5.93 21.34
CA MET A 124 -14.07 -7.12 21.16
C MET A 124 -14.86 -8.37 20.77
N ASN A 125 -16.19 -8.34 20.85
CA ASN A 125 -17.07 -9.43 20.42
C ASN A 125 -17.48 -9.32 18.95
N ARG A 126 -17.23 -8.15 18.32
CA ARG A 126 -17.57 -7.91 16.93
C ARG A 126 -16.38 -8.25 16.05
N HIS A 127 -16.48 -9.36 15.33
CA HIS A 127 -15.45 -9.81 14.39
C HIS A 127 -15.85 -9.53 12.95
N LEU A 128 -14.83 -9.31 12.10
CA LEU A 128 -15.03 -9.20 10.66
C LEU A 128 -15.20 -10.62 10.10
N GLU A 129 -16.34 -10.89 9.48
CA GLU A 129 -16.63 -12.20 8.87
C GLU A 129 -15.86 -12.35 7.56
N LEU A 130 -14.58 -12.70 7.65
CA LEU A 130 -13.69 -12.85 6.51
C LEU A 130 -13.85 -14.23 5.82
N GLY A 131 -14.74 -15.11 6.32
CA GLY A 131 -14.96 -16.42 5.71
C GLY A 131 -13.69 -17.29 5.66
N PHE A 132 -12.78 -17.12 6.63
CA PHE A 132 -11.71 -18.10 6.85
C PHE A 132 -12.38 -19.46 7.08
N ALA A 133 -12.07 -20.45 6.25
CA ALA A 133 -12.44 -21.82 6.57
C ALA A 133 -11.89 -22.11 7.98
N ALA A 134 -12.77 -22.44 8.91
CA ALA A 134 -12.35 -22.80 10.26
C ALA A 134 -11.28 -23.90 10.14
N CYS A 135 -10.12 -23.67 10.76
CA CYS A 135 -9.14 -24.74 10.92
C CYS A 135 -9.86 -25.88 11.64
N PRO A 136 -9.92 -27.11 11.09
CA PRO A 136 -10.51 -28.21 11.82
C PRO A 136 -9.75 -28.37 13.14
N PRO A 137 -10.45 -28.62 14.27
CA PRO A 137 -9.80 -28.78 15.56
C PRO A 137 -8.79 -29.95 15.50
N PRO A 138 -7.70 -29.88 16.30
CA PRO A 138 -6.67 -30.91 16.33
C PRO A 138 -7.20 -32.27 16.76
#